data_AF-A0A975IVM5-F1
#
_entry.id   AF-A0A975IVM5-F1
#
_cell.length_a   1.000
_cell.length_b   1.000
_cell.length_c   1.000
_cell.angle_alpha   90.00
_cell.angle_beta   90.00
_cell.angle_gamma   90.00
#
_symmetry.space_group_name_H-M   'P 1'
#
loop_
_entity.id
_entity.type
_entity.pdbx_description
1 polymer ?
#
loop_
_entity_poly.entity_id
_entity_poly.type
_entity_poly.pdbx_seq_one_letter_code
_entity_poly.pdbx_strand_id
1 'polypeptide(L)'
;MSSIFSRLAGAVTASLCLLAAPALAAVPLKWAPPALVNPVVITIGSGFFHARVATNQDCVLRWPSTKHVGTVWIEGCHNLVSMGGYNTVPPAKLSSGAVDTSNNANSRILYLSATTGVAHIEGLLGDASGGAMSDGIDINAPQATVEIENVRIDGIYGYNDQFHADCIQPFGGVKALRVDHFTCNTAYQGLSIWPVSTSPVGWTADIENTNVTSIGTQIWGSHNNGGYLYWPCASYSCSNMALTSFKNVYLKPRPTNSFAMTVYSTSPGVLIHPPVVSGASISFPQLPVISGVTYGVPPVGDFVPVSVAGLHYVSTGYGL
;
A
#
# COMPACT_ATOMS: atom_id res chain seq x y z
N MET A 1 58.13 18.53 -49.34
CA MET A 1 57.34 17.30 -49.53
C MET A 1 57.02 16.74 -48.16
N SER A 2 55.81 16.93 -47.64
CA SER A 2 55.32 16.16 -46.48
C SER A 2 53.80 16.18 -46.47
N SER A 3 53.23 15.00 -46.29
CA SER A 3 51.91 14.58 -46.76
C SER A 3 50.78 14.82 -45.76
N ILE A 4 49.60 15.12 -46.32
CA ILE A 4 48.27 15.12 -45.73
C ILE A 4 47.86 13.72 -45.29
N PHE A 5 47.29 13.57 -44.08
CA PHE A 5 46.42 12.44 -43.73
C PHE A 5 45.17 12.95 -43.00
N SER A 6 44.03 12.94 -43.69
CA SER A 6 42.71 13.10 -43.06
C SER A 6 42.16 11.72 -42.71
N ARG A 7 41.80 11.48 -41.44
CA ARG A 7 41.07 10.28 -41.01
C ARG A 7 39.58 10.60 -40.93
N LEU A 8 38.80 9.96 -41.80
CA LEU A 8 37.34 9.86 -41.70
C LEU A 8 36.97 8.92 -40.55
N ALA A 9 36.25 9.41 -39.56
CA ALA A 9 35.62 8.60 -38.53
C ALA A 9 34.20 8.21 -39.01
N GLY A 10 34.00 6.93 -39.36
CA GLY A 10 32.68 6.37 -39.60
C GLY A 10 31.98 6.07 -38.28
N ALA A 11 30.84 6.72 -38.02
CA ALA A 11 29.98 6.39 -36.89
C ALA A 11 29.19 5.11 -37.22
N VAL A 12 29.42 4.05 -36.44
CA VAL A 12 28.62 2.83 -36.47
C VAL A 12 27.40 3.04 -35.56
N THR A 13 26.22 3.21 -36.14
CA THR A 13 24.95 3.19 -35.41
C THR A 13 24.61 1.74 -35.04
N ALA A 14 24.85 1.38 -33.77
CA ALA A 14 24.36 0.13 -33.21
C ALA A 14 22.84 0.25 -32.98
N SER A 15 22.07 -0.49 -33.77
CA SER A 15 20.62 -0.61 -33.59
C SER A 15 20.36 -1.54 -32.39
N LEU A 16 19.97 -0.97 -31.24
CA LEU A 16 19.48 -1.76 -30.11
C LEU A 16 18.13 -2.38 -30.49
N CYS A 17 18.15 -3.67 -30.80
CA CYS A 17 16.95 -4.48 -30.85
C CYS A 17 16.50 -4.71 -29.40
N LEU A 18 15.59 -3.87 -28.90
CA LEU A 18 14.89 -4.16 -27.64
C LEU A 18 14.00 -5.39 -27.88
N LEU A 19 14.47 -6.54 -27.44
CA LEU A 19 13.61 -7.70 -27.27
C LEU A 19 12.56 -7.34 -26.23
N ALA A 20 11.29 -7.31 -26.63
CA ALA A 20 10.18 -7.19 -25.71
C ALA A 20 10.28 -8.34 -24.70
N ALA A 21 10.33 -8.00 -23.41
CA ALA A 21 10.28 -9.01 -22.36
C ALA A 21 9.01 -9.84 -22.55
N PRO A 22 9.07 -11.19 -22.42
CA PRO A 22 7.87 -12.01 -22.50
C PRO A 22 6.88 -11.52 -21.44
N ALA A 23 5.64 -11.25 -21.86
CA ALA A 23 4.56 -10.96 -20.94
C ALA A 23 4.42 -12.16 -20.00
N LEU A 24 4.73 -11.96 -18.72
CA LEU A 24 4.45 -12.95 -17.69
C LEU A 24 2.97 -13.33 -17.80
N ALA A 25 2.70 -14.63 -17.93
CA ALA A 25 1.33 -15.12 -17.92
C ALA A 25 0.66 -14.61 -16.63
N ALA A 26 -0.51 -13.98 -16.80
CA ALA A 26 -1.30 -13.45 -15.73
C ALA A 26 -1.57 -14.54 -14.67
N VAL A 27 -1.07 -14.35 -13.45
CA VAL A 27 -1.32 -15.26 -12.33
C VAL A 27 -2.74 -15.00 -11.82
N PRO A 28 -3.59 -16.03 -11.68
CA PRO A 28 -4.91 -15.86 -11.10
C PRO A 28 -4.83 -15.33 -9.67
N LEU A 29 -5.72 -14.39 -9.35
CA LEU A 29 -5.89 -13.83 -8.02
C LEU A 29 -6.55 -14.82 -7.07
N LYS A 30 -6.39 -14.57 -5.77
CA LYS A 30 -6.77 -15.50 -4.71
C LYS A 30 -8.23 -15.35 -4.29
N TRP A 31 -8.77 -14.14 -4.28
CA TRP A 31 -10.14 -13.89 -3.82
C TRP A 31 -11.00 -13.29 -4.92
N ALA A 32 -12.08 -13.99 -5.29
CA ALA A 32 -13.06 -13.41 -6.19
C ALA A 32 -13.86 -12.31 -5.47
N PRO A 33 -14.25 -11.21 -6.16
CA PRO A 33 -15.15 -10.20 -5.62
C PRO A 33 -16.43 -10.86 -5.07
N PRO A 34 -16.99 -10.35 -3.96
CA PRO A 34 -18.24 -10.86 -3.42
C PRO A 34 -19.37 -10.70 -4.44
N ALA A 35 -20.30 -11.67 -4.46
CA ALA A 35 -21.54 -11.50 -5.21
C ALA A 35 -22.35 -10.35 -4.60
N LEU A 36 -22.73 -9.39 -5.44
CA LEU A 36 -23.47 -8.21 -5.01
C LEU A 36 -24.98 -8.39 -5.21
N VAL A 37 -25.77 -7.91 -4.25
CA VAL A 37 -27.23 -7.91 -4.31
C VAL A 37 -27.72 -6.47 -4.47
N ASN A 38 -28.32 -6.17 -5.63
CA ASN A 38 -28.87 -4.85 -5.98
C ASN A 38 -27.92 -3.69 -5.66
N PRO A 39 -26.67 -3.71 -6.17
CA PRO A 39 -25.68 -2.73 -5.76
C PRO A 39 -26.00 -1.32 -6.24
N VAL A 40 -25.67 -0.32 -5.43
CA VAL A 40 -25.59 1.07 -5.89
C VAL A 40 -24.24 1.32 -6.54
N VAL A 41 -24.22 2.10 -7.61
CA VAL A 41 -22.97 2.50 -8.26
C VAL A 41 -22.55 3.87 -7.74
N ILE A 42 -21.40 3.93 -7.08
CA ILE A 42 -20.78 5.17 -6.61
C ILE A 42 -19.81 5.64 -7.69
N THR A 43 -20.17 6.68 -8.43
CA THR A 43 -19.24 7.29 -9.40
C THR A 43 -18.40 8.34 -8.68
N ILE A 44 -17.08 8.16 -8.69
CA ILE A 44 -16.15 9.06 -8.03
C ILE A 44 -16.14 10.41 -8.77
N GLY A 45 -16.37 11.48 -8.01
CA GLY A 45 -16.31 12.85 -8.49
C GLY A 45 -14.88 13.37 -8.64
N SER A 46 -14.70 14.67 -8.58
CA SER A 46 -13.39 15.33 -8.58
C SER A 46 -13.00 15.80 -7.19
N GLY A 47 -11.69 15.95 -6.92
CA GLY A 47 -11.22 16.53 -5.67
C GLY A 47 -11.40 15.57 -4.49
N PHE A 48 -11.56 16.12 -3.29
CA PHE A 48 -11.98 15.31 -2.16
C PHE A 48 -13.39 14.76 -2.42
N PHE A 49 -13.49 13.44 -2.49
CA PHE A 49 -14.74 12.74 -2.73
C PHE A 49 -15.10 11.91 -1.52
N HIS A 50 -16.25 12.19 -0.91
CA HIS A 50 -16.82 11.40 0.17
C HIS A 50 -18.21 10.92 -0.22
N ALA A 51 -18.40 9.60 -0.20
CA ALA A 51 -19.70 8.98 -0.38
C ALA A 51 -20.09 8.25 0.90
N ARG A 52 -21.30 8.53 1.39
CA ARG A 52 -21.92 7.80 2.49
C ARG A 52 -23.06 6.95 1.97
N VAL A 53 -23.00 5.65 2.23
CA VAL A 53 -24.00 4.66 1.85
C VAL A 53 -24.43 3.87 3.08
N ALA A 54 -25.65 3.34 3.09
CA ALA A 54 -26.09 2.49 4.19
C ALA A 54 -25.21 1.23 4.32
N THR A 55 -24.99 0.77 5.54
CA THR A 55 -24.10 -0.39 5.84
C THR A 55 -24.68 -1.73 5.42
N ASN A 56 -25.97 -1.78 5.04
CA ASN A 56 -26.68 -2.95 4.53
C ASN A 56 -26.86 -2.93 2.99
N GLN A 57 -26.24 -1.96 2.30
CA GLN A 57 -26.37 -1.78 0.86
C GLN A 57 -25.06 -2.17 0.17
N ASP A 58 -25.14 -3.00 -0.85
CA ASP A 58 -23.97 -3.35 -1.66
C ASP A 58 -23.60 -2.21 -2.63
N CYS A 59 -22.30 -2.10 -2.93
CA CYS A 59 -21.73 -0.97 -3.63
C CYS A 59 -20.75 -1.42 -4.72
N VAL A 60 -20.79 -0.73 -5.87
CA VAL A 60 -19.73 -0.75 -6.87
C VAL A 60 -19.11 0.64 -6.95
N LEU A 61 -17.82 0.73 -6.72
CA LEU A 61 -17.06 1.96 -6.90
C LEU A 61 -16.63 2.07 -8.37
N ARG A 62 -17.00 3.17 -9.02
CA ARG A 62 -16.60 3.47 -10.40
C ARG A 62 -15.62 4.64 -10.40
N TRP A 63 -14.36 4.31 -10.67
CA TRP A 63 -13.31 5.29 -10.88
C TRP A 63 -13.51 6.07 -12.20
N PRO A 64 -13.05 7.34 -12.26
CA PRO A 64 -12.94 8.03 -13.53
C PRO A 64 -11.99 7.28 -14.48
N SER A 65 -12.22 7.44 -15.79
CA SER A 65 -11.32 6.91 -16.84
C SER A 65 -10.00 7.67 -16.96
N THR A 66 -9.80 8.69 -16.12
CA THR A 66 -8.59 9.50 -16.03
C THR A 66 -8.12 9.53 -14.57
N LYS A 67 -6.87 9.95 -14.33
CA LYS A 67 -6.32 10.03 -12.98
C LYS A 67 -7.21 10.91 -12.10
N HIS A 68 -7.74 10.34 -11.02
CA HIS A 68 -8.41 11.07 -9.96
C HIS A 68 -7.38 11.89 -9.18
N VAL A 69 -7.76 13.11 -8.79
CA VAL A 69 -6.92 14.01 -7.99
C VAL A 69 -7.71 14.40 -6.75
N GLY A 70 -7.38 13.79 -5.62
CA GLY A 70 -8.02 13.99 -4.33
C GLY A 70 -8.19 12.70 -3.53
N THR A 71 -8.58 12.81 -2.26
CA THR A 71 -8.93 11.64 -1.46
C THR A 71 -10.27 11.06 -1.87
N VAL A 72 -10.34 9.73 -1.88
CA VAL A 72 -11.59 8.98 -2.03
C VAL A 72 -11.93 8.36 -0.69
N TRP A 73 -13.04 8.77 -0.10
CA TRP A 73 -13.56 8.24 1.15
C TRP A 73 -14.92 7.59 0.92
N ILE A 74 -15.00 6.28 1.16
CA ILE A 74 -16.24 5.52 1.15
C ILE A 74 -16.63 5.18 2.58
N GLU A 75 -17.81 5.66 2.99
CA GLU A 75 -18.39 5.39 4.28
C GLU A 75 -19.63 4.49 4.15
N GLY A 76 -19.62 3.34 4.83
CA GLY A 76 -20.67 2.33 4.78
C GLY A 76 -20.43 1.28 3.71
N CYS A 77 -21.51 0.82 3.08
CA CYS A 77 -21.60 -0.38 2.23
C CYS A 77 -21.55 -1.72 3.03
N HIS A 78 -22.32 -2.72 2.55
CA HIS A 78 -22.23 -4.09 3.05
C HIS A 78 -21.16 -4.86 2.30
N ASN A 79 -21.32 -5.08 1.00
CA ASN A 79 -20.21 -5.47 0.13
C ASN A 79 -19.80 -4.29 -0.73
N LEU A 80 -18.50 -4.12 -0.96
CA LEU A 80 -17.94 -3.09 -1.81
C LEU A 80 -17.02 -3.74 -2.84
N VAL A 81 -17.20 -3.44 -4.12
CA VAL A 81 -16.28 -3.84 -5.18
C VAL A 81 -15.71 -2.59 -5.85
N SER A 82 -14.38 -2.48 -5.86
CA SER A 82 -13.63 -1.44 -6.56
C SER A 82 -12.61 -2.11 -7.46
N MET A 83 -12.78 -1.98 -8.78
CA MET A 83 -11.88 -2.55 -9.78
C MET A 83 -11.17 -1.44 -10.56
N GLY A 84 -9.85 -1.51 -10.62
CA GLY A 84 -9.00 -0.51 -11.26
C GLY A 84 -8.98 0.82 -10.54
N GLY A 85 -8.59 1.86 -11.28
CA GLY A 85 -8.55 3.23 -10.80
C GLY A 85 -7.12 3.74 -10.61
N TYR A 86 -6.94 5.02 -10.84
CA TYR A 86 -5.67 5.71 -10.58
C TYR A 86 -5.97 6.98 -9.79
N ASN A 87 -5.37 7.09 -8.61
CA ASN A 87 -5.52 8.24 -7.74
C ASN A 87 -4.19 8.90 -7.37
N THR A 88 -4.24 10.20 -7.14
CA THR A 88 -3.20 10.93 -6.43
C THR A 88 -3.81 11.96 -5.49
N VAL A 89 -3.14 12.25 -4.38
CA VAL A 89 -3.60 13.24 -3.40
C VAL A 89 -2.85 14.56 -3.64
N PRO A 90 -3.57 15.68 -3.90
CA PRO A 90 -2.98 17.01 -3.93
C PRO A 90 -2.79 17.53 -2.50
N PRO A 91 -1.78 18.37 -2.21
CA PRO A 91 -1.61 18.92 -0.87
C PRO A 91 -2.88 19.67 -0.49
N ALA A 92 -3.43 19.38 0.68
CA ALA A 92 -4.57 20.11 1.20
C ALA A 92 -4.19 21.60 1.27
N LYS A 93 -5.16 22.49 1.00
CA LYS A 93 -4.93 23.94 1.06
C LYS A 93 -5.87 24.58 2.06
N LEU A 94 -5.31 25.44 2.91
CA LEU A 94 -6.07 26.38 3.73
C LEU A 94 -6.80 27.39 2.83
N SER A 95 -7.82 28.07 3.36
CA SER A 95 -8.51 29.16 2.66
C SER A 95 -7.59 30.31 2.24
N SER A 96 -6.42 30.45 2.90
CA SER A 96 -5.34 31.37 2.55
C SER A 96 -4.53 30.94 1.33
N GLY A 97 -4.75 29.74 0.79
CA GLY A 97 -3.97 29.13 -0.29
C GLY A 97 -2.68 28.43 0.18
N ALA A 98 -2.33 28.52 1.46
CA ALA A 98 -1.21 27.79 2.06
C ALA A 98 -1.50 26.29 2.13
N VAL A 99 -0.46 25.45 2.13
CA VAL A 99 -0.64 23.99 2.31
C VAL A 99 -1.13 23.74 3.74
N ASP A 100 -2.29 23.10 3.86
CA ASP A 100 -2.84 22.59 5.11
C ASP A 100 -2.14 21.28 5.45
N THR A 101 -1.19 21.36 6.38
CA THR A 101 -0.50 20.19 6.91
C THR A 101 -1.22 19.60 8.13
N SER A 102 -2.35 20.15 8.55
CA SER A 102 -3.02 19.82 9.82
C SER A 102 -4.23 18.90 9.69
N ASN A 103 -4.84 18.81 8.50
CA ASN A 103 -6.05 18.02 8.31
C ASN A 103 -5.77 16.62 7.75
N ASN A 104 -5.81 15.61 8.63
CA ASN A 104 -5.53 14.22 8.29
C ASN A 104 -6.61 13.54 7.43
N ALA A 105 -7.83 14.09 7.39
CA ALA A 105 -8.98 13.44 6.76
C ALA A 105 -8.83 13.35 5.23
N ASN A 106 -8.11 14.31 4.65
CA ASN A 106 -8.05 14.59 3.21
C ASN A 106 -6.75 14.11 2.55
N SER A 107 -5.96 13.30 3.26
CA SER A 107 -4.62 12.91 2.82
C SER A 107 -4.46 11.40 2.69
N ARG A 108 -5.42 10.76 2.01
CA ARG A 108 -5.45 9.31 1.79
C ARG A 108 -5.75 8.99 0.34
N ILE A 109 -5.08 7.99 -0.21
CA ILE A 109 -5.42 7.49 -1.56
C ILE A 109 -6.83 6.87 -1.54
N LEU A 110 -7.11 6.03 -0.55
CA LEU A 110 -8.43 5.45 -0.34
C LEU A 110 -8.70 5.31 1.15
N TYR A 111 -9.87 5.75 1.60
CA TYR A 111 -10.32 5.57 2.97
C TYR A 111 -11.64 4.81 2.99
N LEU A 112 -11.65 3.66 3.68
CA LEU A 112 -12.84 2.87 3.94
C LEU A 112 -13.25 3.06 5.39
N SER A 113 -14.49 3.47 5.65
CA SER A 113 -15.00 3.57 7.03
C SER A 113 -16.40 2.99 7.15
N ALA A 114 -16.72 2.35 8.28
CA ALA A 114 -18.02 1.77 8.56
C ALA A 114 -18.53 0.76 7.51
N THR A 115 -17.66 0.28 6.62
CA THR A 115 -17.97 -0.83 5.71
C THR A 115 -18.15 -2.11 6.52
N THR A 116 -19.10 -2.94 6.10
CA THR A 116 -19.33 -4.28 6.68
C THR A 116 -19.00 -5.35 5.63
N GLY A 117 -19.49 -6.58 5.75
CA GLY A 117 -19.36 -7.63 4.72
C GLY A 117 -17.94 -7.79 4.16
N VAL A 118 -17.79 -7.75 2.83
CA VAL A 118 -16.50 -7.81 2.11
C VAL A 118 -16.28 -6.55 1.29
N ALA A 119 -15.16 -5.86 1.51
CA ALA A 119 -14.66 -4.80 0.64
C ALA A 119 -13.50 -5.33 -0.20
N HIS A 120 -13.75 -5.54 -1.48
CA HIS A 120 -12.80 -6.05 -2.46
C HIS A 120 -12.24 -4.89 -3.31
N ILE A 121 -10.95 -4.64 -3.18
CA ILE A 121 -10.20 -3.58 -3.85
C ILE A 121 -9.16 -4.24 -4.75
N GLU A 122 -9.34 -4.10 -6.06
CA GLU A 122 -8.48 -4.73 -7.04
C GLU A 122 -7.93 -3.73 -8.05
N GLY A 123 -6.64 -3.83 -8.40
CA GLY A 123 -6.09 -3.09 -9.55
C GLY A 123 -5.93 -1.58 -9.36
N LEU A 124 -6.01 -1.09 -8.12
CA LEU A 124 -5.83 0.32 -7.79
C LEU A 124 -4.36 0.74 -7.92
N LEU A 125 -4.13 1.86 -8.61
CA LEU A 125 -2.87 2.60 -8.56
C LEU A 125 -3.06 3.88 -7.73
N GLY A 126 -2.26 4.04 -6.68
CA GLY A 126 -2.12 5.30 -5.95
C GLY A 126 -0.72 5.87 -6.10
N ASP A 127 -0.56 7.19 -6.16
CA ASP A 127 0.76 7.79 -6.07
C ASP A 127 0.80 9.18 -5.39
N ALA A 128 2.01 9.69 -5.18
CA ALA A 128 2.26 11.02 -4.63
C ALA A 128 2.49 12.11 -5.69
N SER A 129 2.12 11.90 -6.96
CA SER A 129 2.32 12.89 -8.05
C SER A 129 1.55 14.20 -7.84
N GLY A 130 0.54 14.20 -6.98
CA GLY A 130 -0.19 15.38 -6.54
C GLY A 130 0.61 16.25 -5.56
N GLY A 131 1.66 15.71 -4.92
CA GLY A 131 2.55 16.44 -4.01
C GLY A 131 2.01 16.61 -2.59
N ALA A 132 1.01 15.81 -2.18
CA ALA A 132 0.61 15.72 -0.78
C ALA A 132 1.49 14.72 -0.03
N MET A 133 1.66 14.97 1.26
CA MET A 133 1.89 13.86 2.19
C MET A 133 0.58 13.10 2.36
N SER A 134 0.64 11.78 2.30
CA SER A 134 -0.57 10.97 2.32
C SER A 134 -0.29 9.54 2.71
N ASP A 135 -1.27 8.90 3.34
CA ASP A 135 -1.35 7.46 3.45
C ASP A 135 -1.93 6.86 2.15
N GLY A 136 -1.67 5.58 1.95
CA GLY A 136 -2.24 4.76 0.89
C GLY A 136 -3.68 4.40 1.23
N ILE A 137 -3.88 3.20 1.74
CA ILE A 137 -5.21 2.66 2.05
C ILE A 137 -5.44 2.64 3.56
N ASP A 138 -6.37 3.47 4.00
CA ASP A 138 -6.79 3.54 5.39
C ASP A 138 -8.12 2.81 5.60
N ILE A 139 -8.24 2.13 6.73
CA ILE A 139 -9.40 1.28 7.03
C ILE A 139 -9.89 1.54 8.47
N ASN A 140 -11.17 1.90 8.57
CA ASN A 140 -11.95 2.03 9.79
C ASN A 140 -13.26 1.25 9.64
N ALA A 141 -13.14 -0.05 9.41
CA ALA A 141 -14.24 -0.92 9.04
C ALA A 141 -14.20 -2.21 9.87
N PRO A 142 -14.38 -2.14 11.20
CA PRO A 142 -14.18 -3.29 12.09
C PRO A 142 -15.13 -4.47 11.82
N GLN A 143 -16.18 -4.27 11.01
CA GLN A 143 -17.11 -5.33 10.60
C GLN A 143 -16.83 -5.89 9.21
N ALA A 144 -15.89 -5.33 8.44
CA ALA A 144 -15.56 -5.74 7.08
C ALA A 144 -14.36 -6.70 7.05
N THR A 145 -14.42 -7.66 6.13
CA THR A 145 -13.21 -8.25 5.55
C THR A 145 -12.76 -7.35 4.41
N VAL A 146 -11.51 -6.90 4.42
CA VAL A 146 -10.95 -6.09 3.34
C VAL A 146 -9.95 -6.92 2.55
N GLU A 147 -10.22 -7.08 1.26
CA GLU A 147 -9.41 -7.77 0.26
C GLU A 147 -8.74 -6.73 -0.63
N ILE A 148 -7.42 -6.82 -0.75
CA ILE A 148 -6.58 -5.90 -1.54
C ILE A 148 -5.74 -6.76 -2.49
N GLU A 149 -6.05 -6.68 -3.78
CA GLU A 149 -5.41 -7.51 -4.81
C GLU A 149 -4.89 -6.70 -6.01
N ASN A 150 -3.71 -7.04 -6.53
CA ASN A 150 -3.09 -6.32 -7.65
C ASN A 150 -3.03 -4.79 -7.45
N VAL A 151 -2.74 -4.33 -6.22
CA VAL A 151 -2.70 -2.91 -5.88
C VAL A 151 -1.26 -2.40 -5.83
N ARG A 152 -1.04 -1.20 -6.39
CA ARG A 152 0.23 -0.47 -6.32
C ARG A 152 0.05 0.89 -5.66
N ILE A 153 0.88 1.21 -4.67
CA ILE A 153 0.95 2.53 -4.03
C ILE A 153 2.38 3.07 -4.16
N ASP A 154 2.57 4.12 -4.95
CA ASP A 154 3.90 4.56 -5.36
C ASP A 154 4.30 5.93 -4.78
N GLY A 155 5.51 5.99 -4.23
CA GLY A 155 6.15 7.24 -3.86
C GLY A 155 5.51 8.01 -2.70
N ILE A 156 4.61 7.41 -1.91
CA ILE A 156 3.97 8.12 -0.79
C ILE A 156 5.00 8.55 0.26
N TYR A 157 4.80 9.72 0.85
CA TYR A 157 5.76 10.28 1.81
C TYR A 157 5.06 11.03 2.94
N GLY A 158 5.77 11.10 4.07
CA GLY A 158 5.24 11.54 5.35
C GLY A 158 6.33 11.62 6.41
N TYR A 159 5.94 11.93 7.65
CA TYR A 159 6.80 12.01 8.83
C TYR A 159 5.98 11.83 10.13
N ASN A 160 6.67 11.63 11.25
CA ASN A 160 6.09 11.16 12.51
C ASN A 160 4.87 11.93 13.04
N ASP A 161 4.88 13.26 12.98
CA ASP A 161 3.95 14.08 13.77
C ASP A 161 2.65 14.44 13.03
N GLN A 162 2.48 14.00 11.77
CA GLN A 162 1.28 14.30 10.98
C GLN A 162 0.83 13.15 10.08
N PHE A 163 1.63 12.80 9.07
CA PHE A 163 1.25 11.84 8.03
C PHE A 163 2.25 10.70 8.00
N HIS A 164 1.80 9.47 8.20
CA HIS A 164 2.70 8.33 8.33
C HIS A 164 3.08 7.71 6.98
N ALA A 165 2.42 8.12 5.90
CA ALA A 165 2.62 7.51 4.59
C ALA A 165 2.53 5.99 4.65
N ASP A 166 1.56 5.50 5.42
CA ASP A 166 1.28 4.08 5.55
C ASP A 166 0.79 3.54 4.22
N CYS A 167 1.39 2.45 3.74
CA CYS A 167 0.88 1.76 2.56
C CYS A 167 -0.54 1.23 2.80
N ILE A 168 -0.74 0.59 3.96
CA ILE A 168 -2.02 0.08 4.45
C ILE A 168 -2.11 0.32 5.96
N GLN A 169 -3.19 0.96 6.41
CA GLN A 169 -3.42 1.26 7.83
C GLN A 169 -4.86 0.94 8.28
N PRO A 170 -5.11 -0.22 8.90
CA PRO A 170 -6.39 -0.50 9.56
C PRO A 170 -6.58 0.22 10.90
N PHE A 171 -6.40 1.54 10.94
CA PHE A 171 -6.39 2.36 12.16
C PHE A 171 -7.74 2.45 12.89
N GLY A 172 -8.86 2.23 12.21
CA GLY A 172 -10.17 2.16 12.86
C GLY A 172 -10.67 0.73 13.03
N GLY A 173 -9.82 -0.23 12.65
CA GLY A 173 -10.02 -1.65 12.78
C GLY A 173 -10.60 -2.30 11.54
N VAL A 174 -10.47 -3.62 11.49
CA VAL A 174 -10.93 -4.49 10.41
C VAL A 174 -11.25 -5.87 10.98
N LYS A 175 -12.22 -6.58 10.41
CA LYS A 175 -12.54 -7.97 10.82
C LYS A 175 -11.49 -8.96 10.31
N ALA A 176 -11.05 -8.78 9.07
CA ALA A 176 -9.96 -9.52 8.45
C ALA A 176 -9.33 -8.68 7.34
N LEU A 177 -8.00 -8.67 7.27
CA LEU A 177 -7.25 -8.07 6.18
C LEU A 177 -6.68 -9.18 5.30
N ARG A 178 -6.89 -9.08 4.00
CA ARG A 178 -6.41 -10.02 2.99
C ARG A 178 -5.69 -9.24 1.92
N VAL A 179 -4.41 -9.52 1.72
CA VAL A 179 -3.55 -8.80 0.78
C VAL A 179 -2.85 -9.84 -0.09
N ASP A 180 -2.97 -9.71 -1.40
CA ASP A 180 -2.26 -10.54 -2.37
C ASP A 180 -1.84 -9.68 -3.57
N HIS A 181 -0.64 -9.91 -4.10
CA HIS A 181 -0.07 -9.08 -5.16
C HIS A 181 -0.16 -7.57 -4.81
N PHE A 182 0.62 -7.16 -3.82
CA PHE A 182 0.70 -5.77 -3.39
C PHE A 182 2.11 -5.23 -3.61
N THR A 183 2.22 -3.99 -4.10
CA THR A 183 3.49 -3.29 -4.20
C THR A 183 3.36 -1.89 -3.65
N CYS A 184 4.25 -1.52 -2.73
CA CYS A 184 4.29 -0.18 -2.18
C CYS A 184 5.70 0.38 -2.04
N ASN A 185 5.81 1.68 -2.31
CA ASN A 185 7.01 2.48 -2.18
C ASN A 185 6.70 3.67 -1.26
N THR A 186 7.27 3.70 -0.05
CA THR A 186 6.94 4.67 1.00
C THR A 186 8.16 5.35 1.60
N ALA A 187 8.04 6.63 1.97
CA ALA A 187 9.09 7.37 2.67
C ALA A 187 8.94 7.33 4.20
N TYR A 188 7.97 6.61 4.78
CA TYR A 188 7.87 6.48 6.24
C TYR A 188 7.39 5.10 6.68
N GLN A 189 6.10 4.77 6.63
CA GLN A 189 5.61 3.48 7.13
C GLN A 189 4.98 2.59 6.05
N GLY A 190 5.11 1.27 6.23
CA GLY A 190 4.62 0.29 5.27
C GLY A 190 3.27 -0.26 5.69
N LEU A 191 3.31 -1.47 6.26
CA LEU A 191 2.16 -2.22 6.74
C LEU A 191 1.95 -1.91 8.22
N SER A 192 1.06 -0.98 8.54
CA SER A 192 0.74 -0.60 9.91
C SER A 192 -0.41 -1.42 10.47
N ILE A 193 -0.15 -2.71 10.64
CA ILE A 193 -1.12 -3.77 11.00
C ILE A 193 -1.28 -3.91 12.51
N TRP A 194 -1.28 -2.79 13.22
CA TRP A 194 -1.43 -2.84 14.67
C TRP A 194 -2.90 -2.76 15.08
N PRO A 195 -3.29 -3.43 16.17
CA PRO A 195 -4.66 -3.44 16.63
C PRO A 195 -5.02 -2.13 17.30
N VAL A 196 -6.01 -1.45 16.73
CA VAL A 196 -6.70 -0.37 17.43
C VAL A 196 -7.80 -0.95 18.32
N SER A 197 -8.18 -0.20 19.35
CA SER A 197 -9.19 -0.61 20.34
C SER A 197 -10.57 -0.97 19.73
N THR A 198 -10.79 -0.58 18.47
CA THR A 198 -12.03 -0.82 17.73
C THR A 198 -12.00 -2.08 16.86
N SER A 199 -10.84 -2.71 16.64
CA SER A 199 -10.79 -4.01 15.95
C SER A 199 -11.48 -5.09 16.77
N PRO A 200 -12.23 -6.02 16.13
CA PRO A 200 -12.76 -7.18 16.83
C PRO A 200 -11.63 -8.03 17.43
N VAL A 201 -11.89 -8.63 18.58
CA VAL A 201 -11.00 -9.64 19.16
C VAL A 201 -10.84 -10.78 18.16
N GLY A 202 -9.59 -11.18 17.89
CA GLY A 202 -9.28 -12.30 17.00
C GLY A 202 -9.36 -12.00 15.51
N TRP A 203 -9.29 -10.73 15.09
CA TRP A 203 -9.12 -10.39 13.69
C TRP A 203 -7.84 -10.99 13.09
N THR A 204 -7.83 -11.20 11.78
CA THR A 204 -6.73 -11.86 11.07
C THR A 204 -6.15 -10.97 9.98
N ALA A 205 -4.88 -11.21 9.64
CA ALA A 205 -4.23 -10.61 8.48
C ALA A 205 -3.55 -11.71 7.66
N ASP A 206 -3.96 -11.91 6.42
CA ASP A 206 -3.32 -12.82 5.46
C ASP A 206 -2.65 -12.01 4.36
N ILE A 207 -1.32 -12.01 4.34
CA ILE A 207 -0.52 -11.13 3.48
C ILE A 207 0.41 -11.99 2.64
N GLU A 208 0.10 -12.04 1.35
CA GLU A 208 0.85 -12.78 0.35
C GLU A 208 1.40 -11.86 -0.75
N ASN A 209 2.48 -12.30 -1.41
CA ASN A 209 3.00 -11.70 -2.64
C ASN A 209 3.08 -10.16 -2.54
N THR A 210 3.76 -9.70 -1.49
CA THR A 210 3.78 -8.30 -1.10
C THR A 210 5.20 -7.77 -1.14
N ASN A 211 5.42 -6.66 -1.84
CA ASN A 211 6.69 -5.93 -1.85
C ASN A 211 6.50 -4.54 -1.24
N VAL A 212 7.20 -4.24 -0.15
CA VAL A 212 7.20 -2.90 0.43
C VAL A 212 8.63 -2.40 0.51
N THR A 213 8.88 -1.25 -0.12
CA THR A 213 10.22 -0.67 -0.15
C THR A 213 10.21 0.76 0.35
N SER A 214 11.29 1.15 1.01
CA SER A 214 11.47 2.54 1.39
C SER A 214 12.13 3.35 0.28
N ILE A 215 11.59 4.53 -0.05
CA ILE A 215 12.07 5.38 -1.16
C ILE A 215 13.17 6.37 -0.79
N GLY A 216 13.70 6.38 0.43
CA GLY A 216 14.92 7.14 0.72
C GLY A 216 15.07 7.67 2.14
N THR A 217 16.15 8.42 2.34
CA THR A 217 16.64 8.92 3.63
C THR A 217 15.87 10.15 4.17
N GLN A 218 14.93 10.69 3.40
CA GLN A 218 14.26 11.93 3.73
C GLN A 218 13.02 11.66 4.57
N ILE A 219 13.20 11.57 5.89
CA ILE A 219 12.15 12.02 6.80
C ILE A 219 12.26 13.54 6.78
N TRP A 220 11.21 14.23 6.36
CA TRP A 220 11.18 15.69 6.50
C TRP A 220 11.10 16.00 8.00
N GLY A 221 12.22 16.45 8.58
CA GLY A 221 12.34 16.78 10.01
C GLY A 221 13.39 15.95 10.76
N SER A 222 13.81 16.44 11.94
CA SER A 222 14.84 15.85 12.81
C SER A 222 14.42 14.57 13.55
N HIS A 223 13.42 13.84 13.05
CA HIS A 223 12.79 12.75 13.79
C HIS A 223 13.30 11.40 13.30
N ASN A 224 14.16 10.78 14.12
CA ASN A 224 14.73 9.45 13.89
C ASN A 224 13.80 8.29 14.29
N ASN A 225 12.57 8.59 14.73
CA ASN A 225 11.60 7.59 15.14
C ASN A 225 10.65 7.32 13.96
N GLY A 226 10.56 6.07 13.51
CA GLY A 226 9.74 5.66 12.37
C GLY A 226 10.53 4.94 11.29
N GLY A 227 9.96 4.83 10.08
CA GLY A 227 10.59 4.03 9.02
C GLY A 227 10.25 2.53 9.06
N TYR A 228 9.21 2.14 9.81
CA TYR A 228 8.80 0.74 9.94
C TYR A 228 8.01 0.32 8.71
N LEU A 229 8.52 -0.64 7.96
CA LEU A 229 7.77 -1.20 6.83
C LEU A 229 6.79 -2.28 7.28
N TYR A 230 6.93 -2.77 8.51
CA TYR A 230 5.90 -3.54 9.19
C TYR A 230 5.81 -3.12 10.65
N TRP A 231 4.61 -2.74 11.06
CA TRP A 231 4.29 -2.33 12.42
C TRP A 231 3.15 -3.19 12.99
N PRO A 232 3.48 -4.25 13.76
CA PRO A 232 2.49 -5.23 14.24
C PRO A 232 1.67 -4.81 15.46
N CYS A 233 2.17 -3.90 16.31
CA CYS A 233 1.49 -3.50 17.54
C CYS A 233 1.89 -2.07 17.97
N ALA A 234 0.95 -1.26 18.45
CA ALA A 234 1.25 0.08 18.98
C ALA A 234 1.49 0.11 20.50
N SER A 235 1.10 -0.94 21.23
CA SER A 235 1.33 -1.05 22.66
C SER A 235 2.47 -2.01 22.99
N TYR A 236 3.13 -1.74 24.11
CA TYR A 236 4.13 -2.61 24.71
C TYR A 236 3.67 -4.06 24.94
N SER A 237 2.36 -4.29 25.12
CA SER A 237 1.81 -5.61 25.41
C SER A 237 1.54 -6.45 24.16
N CYS A 238 1.40 -5.82 22.98
CA CYS A 238 0.97 -6.47 21.73
C CYS A 238 -0.26 -7.40 21.91
N SER A 239 -1.10 -7.12 22.92
CA SER A 239 -2.08 -8.08 23.46
C SER A 239 -3.30 -8.31 22.58
N ASN A 240 -3.54 -7.41 21.62
CA ASN A 240 -4.69 -7.46 20.71
C ASN A 240 -4.27 -7.73 19.26
N MET A 241 -3.03 -8.19 19.03
CA MET A 241 -2.49 -8.37 17.68
C MET A 241 -3.34 -9.30 16.81
N ALA A 242 -3.40 -8.99 15.52
CA ALA A 242 -3.94 -9.93 14.54
C ALA A 242 -3.14 -11.22 14.54
N LEU A 243 -3.84 -12.35 14.36
CA LEU A 243 -3.18 -13.53 13.82
C LEU A 243 -2.77 -13.21 12.37
N THR A 244 -1.47 -13.08 12.14
CA THR A 244 -0.92 -12.63 10.86
C THR A 244 -0.20 -13.77 10.15
N SER A 245 -0.51 -14.05 8.88
CA SER A 245 0.25 -14.97 8.03
C SER A 245 1.01 -14.22 6.95
N PHE A 246 2.26 -14.62 6.73
CA PHE A 246 3.09 -14.12 5.64
C PHE A 246 3.48 -15.22 4.65
N LYS A 247 3.43 -14.89 3.36
CA LYS A 247 3.99 -15.70 2.28
C LYS A 247 4.53 -14.80 1.16
N ASN A 248 5.78 -14.98 0.78
CA ASN A 248 6.42 -14.13 -0.25
C ASN A 248 6.32 -12.63 0.04
N VAL A 249 6.58 -12.23 1.29
CA VAL A 249 6.58 -10.82 1.70
C VAL A 249 8.01 -10.31 1.77
N TYR A 250 8.28 -9.22 1.05
CA TYR A 250 9.59 -8.61 0.92
C TYR A 250 9.55 -7.18 1.46
N LEU A 251 10.50 -6.86 2.34
CA LEU A 251 10.67 -5.53 2.88
C LEU A 251 12.09 -5.02 2.57
N LYS A 252 12.18 -3.92 1.82
CA LYS A 252 13.46 -3.24 1.56
C LYS A 252 13.55 -1.96 2.37
N PRO A 253 14.28 -1.94 3.50
CA PRO A 253 14.44 -0.72 4.28
C PRO A 253 15.26 0.35 3.57
N ARG A 254 15.27 1.53 4.18
CA ARG A 254 16.25 2.57 3.89
C ARG A 254 17.67 2.03 4.12
N PRO A 255 18.68 2.51 3.38
CA PRO A 255 20.07 2.10 3.59
C PRO A 255 20.60 2.30 5.01
N THR A 256 20.03 3.26 5.76
CA THR A 256 20.44 3.60 7.13
C THR A 256 19.82 2.70 8.20
N ASN A 257 18.78 1.93 7.88
CA ASN A 257 18.08 1.11 8.85
C ASN A 257 18.52 -0.35 8.72
N SER A 258 18.79 -0.98 9.86
CA SER A 258 18.97 -2.43 9.87
C SER A 258 17.64 -3.12 9.53
N PHE A 259 17.73 -4.36 9.02
CA PHE A 259 16.51 -5.11 8.71
C PHE A 259 15.64 -5.34 9.96
N ALA A 260 16.26 -5.59 11.11
CA ALA A 260 15.54 -5.71 12.39
C ALA A 260 14.80 -4.43 12.78
N MET A 261 15.34 -3.24 12.49
CA MET A 261 14.67 -1.96 12.78
C MET A 261 13.55 -1.62 11.79
N THR A 262 13.42 -2.40 10.71
CA THR A 262 12.39 -2.23 9.67
C THR A 262 11.05 -2.82 10.10
N VAL A 263 11.12 -3.81 10.97
CA VAL A 263 10.00 -4.57 11.51
C VAL A 263 9.94 -4.25 13.00
N TYR A 264 9.22 -3.19 13.38
CA TYR A 264 9.07 -2.77 14.77
C TYR A 264 10.35 -2.17 15.43
N SER A 265 10.20 -1.06 16.14
CA SER A 265 11.15 -0.63 17.17
C SER A 265 10.39 0.12 18.25
N THR A 266 10.51 -0.33 19.49
CA THR A 266 10.03 0.44 20.64
C THR A 266 10.89 1.68 20.77
N SER A 267 10.25 2.84 20.92
CA SER A 267 10.89 4.06 21.43
C SER A 267 11.73 3.70 22.68
N PRO A 268 12.91 4.31 22.84
CA PRO A 268 14.17 3.59 22.99
C PRO A 268 14.21 2.72 24.24
N GLY A 269 14.44 1.41 24.08
CA GLY A 269 15.10 0.65 25.14
C GLY A 269 14.82 -0.84 25.21
N VAL A 270 13.62 -1.33 24.90
CA VAL A 270 13.34 -2.78 25.00
C VAL A 270 12.31 -3.20 23.98
N LEU A 271 12.74 -3.97 22.98
CA LEU A 271 11.83 -4.78 22.19
C LEU A 271 11.25 -5.83 23.13
N ILE A 272 9.98 -5.69 23.52
CA ILE A 272 9.31 -6.66 24.41
C ILE A 272 9.13 -8.00 23.69
N HIS A 273 9.06 -7.96 22.36
CA HIS A 273 9.00 -9.13 21.48
C HIS A 273 9.99 -8.97 20.32
N PRO A 274 11.30 -9.19 20.52
CA PRO A 274 12.28 -8.97 19.47
C PRO A 274 12.06 -9.94 18.30
N PRO A 275 12.11 -9.46 17.04
CA PRO A 275 12.15 -10.35 15.89
C PRO A 275 13.46 -11.15 15.88
N VAL A 276 13.42 -12.34 15.30
CA VAL A 276 14.61 -13.15 15.05
C VAL A 276 15.04 -12.97 13.60
N VAL A 277 16.25 -12.46 13.41
CA VAL A 277 16.88 -12.33 12.08
C VAL A 277 17.71 -13.58 11.79
N SER A 278 17.47 -14.23 10.65
CA SER A 278 18.27 -15.35 10.16
C SER A 278 18.55 -15.17 8.67
N GLY A 279 19.78 -14.77 8.33
CA GLY A 279 20.16 -14.40 6.96
C GLY A 279 19.30 -13.26 6.43
N ALA A 280 18.59 -13.50 5.32
CA ALA A 280 17.68 -12.56 4.71
C ALA A 280 16.25 -12.62 5.27
N SER A 281 15.99 -13.42 6.31
CA SER A 281 14.63 -13.64 6.82
C SER A 281 14.46 -13.09 8.22
N ILE A 282 13.25 -12.64 8.53
CA ILE A 282 12.82 -12.21 9.86
C ILE A 282 11.59 -13.02 10.28
N SER A 283 11.60 -13.56 11.49
CA SER A 283 10.45 -14.21 12.12
C SER A 283 10.09 -13.57 13.46
N PHE A 284 8.88 -13.85 13.94
CA PHE A 284 8.34 -13.25 15.17
C PHE A 284 7.85 -14.33 16.14
N PRO A 285 8.74 -15.15 16.72
CA PRO A 285 8.35 -16.33 17.50
C PRO A 285 7.56 -16.03 18.78
N GLN A 286 7.55 -14.77 19.24
CA GLN A 286 6.82 -14.32 20.43
C GLN A 286 5.52 -13.60 20.10
N LEU A 287 5.19 -13.44 18.82
CA LEU A 287 3.97 -12.79 18.34
C LEU A 287 3.10 -13.82 17.61
N PRO A 288 1.79 -13.59 17.46
CA PRO A 288 0.90 -14.45 16.67
C PRO A 288 1.11 -14.24 15.16
N VAL A 289 2.35 -14.44 14.70
CA VAL A 289 2.73 -14.33 13.29
C VAL A 289 3.18 -15.69 12.79
N ILE A 290 2.52 -16.18 11.75
CA ILE A 290 2.87 -17.39 11.02
C ILE A 290 3.83 -16.99 9.90
N SER A 291 4.99 -17.66 9.87
CA SER A 291 6.10 -17.36 8.95
C SER A 291 6.72 -15.98 9.19
N GLY A 292 7.43 -15.48 8.20
CA GLY A 292 8.29 -14.31 8.32
C GLY A 292 8.32 -13.48 7.04
N VAL A 293 9.10 -12.40 7.10
CA VAL A 293 9.34 -11.51 5.96
C VAL A 293 10.77 -11.65 5.47
N THR A 294 11.00 -11.36 4.20
CA THR A 294 12.29 -11.46 3.53
C THR A 294 12.87 -10.06 3.27
N TYR A 295 14.18 -9.90 3.44
CA TYR A 295 14.90 -8.67 3.17
C TYR A 295 15.00 -8.43 1.67
N GLY A 296 14.80 -7.18 1.26
CA GLY A 296 15.04 -6.73 -0.11
C GLY A 296 13.77 -6.71 -0.95
N VAL A 297 13.90 -7.12 -2.22
CA VAL A 297 12.83 -7.11 -3.22
C VAL A 297 12.61 -8.52 -3.76
N PRO A 298 11.44 -8.83 -4.34
CA PRO A 298 11.20 -10.14 -4.90
C PRO A 298 12.16 -10.42 -6.08
N PRO A 299 12.64 -11.67 -6.26
CA PRO A 299 13.62 -12.01 -7.30
C PRO A 299 13.17 -11.74 -8.74
N VAL A 300 11.85 -11.72 -8.98
CA VAL A 300 11.23 -11.52 -10.29
C VAL A 300 10.78 -10.07 -10.53
N GLY A 301 11.08 -9.16 -9.60
CA GLY A 301 10.58 -7.78 -9.60
C GLY A 301 9.34 -7.60 -8.75
N ASP A 302 8.73 -6.42 -8.83
CA ASP A 302 7.49 -6.09 -8.11
C ASP A 302 6.38 -7.09 -8.45
N PHE A 303 5.56 -7.44 -7.46
CA PHE A 303 4.35 -8.23 -7.70
C PHE A 303 3.30 -7.44 -8.51
N VAL A 304 3.31 -6.11 -8.39
CA VAL A 304 2.49 -5.20 -9.20
C VAL A 304 3.39 -4.15 -9.87
N PRO A 305 3.94 -4.46 -11.05
CA PRO A 305 4.62 -3.47 -11.88
C PRO A 305 3.71 -2.29 -12.24
N VAL A 306 4.31 -1.12 -12.55
CA VAL A 306 3.59 0.14 -12.87
C VAL A 306 2.50 -0.03 -13.94
N SER A 307 2.67 -0.95 -14.88
CA SER A 307 1.72 -1.19 -15.98
C SER A 307 0.58 -2.13 -15.65
N VAL A 308 0.55 -2.75 -14.46
CA VAL A 308 -0.48 -3.72 -14.08
C VAL A 308 -1.72 -3.01 -13.54
N ALA A 309 -1.57 -2.17 -12.51
CA ALA A 309 -2.67 -1.44 -11.88
C ALA A 309 -2.98 -0.09 -12.56
N GLY A 310 -4.19 0.45 -12.38
CA GLY A 310 -4.55 1.80 -12.83
C GLY A 310 -5.80 1.91 -13.70
N LEU A 311 -5.81 2.90 -14.60
CA LEU A 311 -6.97 3.31 -15.41
C LEU A 311 -7.49 2.27 -16.40
N HIS A 312 -6.64 1.32 -16.79
CA HIS A 312 -6.95 0.30 -17.78
C HIS A 312 -6.77 -1.11 -17.20
N TYR A 313 -6.88 -1.21 -15.88
CA TYR A 313 -6.77 -2.47 -15.18
C TYR A 313 -7.79 -3.48 -15.73
N VAL A 314 -7.30 -4.70 -15.96
CA VAL A 314 -8.11 -5.86 -16.32
C VAL A 314 -7.71 -6.97 -15.36
N SER A 315 -8.71 -7.55 -14.68
CA SER A 315 -8.49 -8.66 -13.77
C SER A 315 -7.83 -9.84 -14.49
N THR A 316 -6.88 -10.49 -13.81
CA THR A 316 -6.26 -11.72 -14.29
C THR A 316 -7.16 -12.95 -14.09
N GLY A 317 -8.36 -12.75 -13.52
CA GLY A 317 -9.25 -13.81 -13.10
C GLY A 317 -8.82 -14.39 -11.75
N TYR A 318 -9.58 -15.35 -11.26
CA TYR A 318 -9.41 -15.92 -9.92
C TYR A 318 -9.18 -17.42 -10.01
N GLY A 319 -8.33 -17.94 -9.13
CA GLY A 319 -8.14 -19.39 -8.99
C GLY A 319 -9.47 -20.08 -8.64
N LEU A 320 -9.71 -21.23 -9.25
CA LEU A 320 -10.82 -22.13 -8.91
C LEU A 320 -10.53 -22.92 -7.63
#